data_AF-A0A8S3CCA4-F1
#
_entry.id   AF-A0A8S3CCA4-F1
#
_cell.length_a   1.000
_cell.length_b   1.000
_cell.length_c   1.000
_cell.angle_alpha   90.00
_cell.angle_beta   90.00
_cell.angle_gamma   90.00
#
_symmetry.space_group_name_H-M   'P 1'
#
loop_
_entity.id
_entity.type
_entity.pdbx_description
1 polymer ?
#
loop_
_entity_poly.entity_id
_entity_poly.type
_entity_poly.pdbx_seq_one_letter_code
_entity_poly.pdbx_strand_id
1 'polypeptide(L)'
;MEVIQVAQYESETSDEEIIKENHDINEQRKKSKFWVKESTFDKPSETEALIENQWSKHYTNYTENGRKVYYRCNKVKRRGPQCSASMCLLYHADSDKVTCYKTEAEHDHYDHKGRGIDGNVKKIIEELYNDGVIKPKQIIRALEARKIKTPTYTQLNNYLIHYKKKKYGSYKISL
;
A
#
# COMPACT_ATOMS: atom_id res chain seq x y z
N MET A 1 48.20 62.46 -32.28
CA MET A 1 47.23 61.36 -32.39
C MET A 1 47.86 60.34 -33.30
N GLU A 2 48.28 59.21 -32.74
CA GLU A 2 48.65 58.00 -33.49
C GLU A 2 48.66 56.85 -32.47
N VAL A 3 48.03 55.75 -32.86
CA VAL A 3 47.72 54.59 -32.04
C VAL A 3 48.90 53.64 -32.11
N ILE A 4 49.40 53.16 -30.96
CA ILE A 4 50.29 51.99 -30.92
C ILE A 4 49.57 50.89 -30.15
N GLN A 5 49.15 49.88 -30.90
CA GLN A 5 48.72 48.58 -30.39
C GLN A 5 49.93 47.84 -29.83
N VAL A 6 49.76 47.19 -28.67
CA VAL A 6 50.64 46.11 -28.23
C VAL A 6 49.79 44.85 -28.14
N ALA A 7 50.16 43.86 -28.95
CA ALA A 7 49.65 42.51 -28.91
C ALA A 7 50.25 41.74 -27.71
N GLN A 8 49.42 40.98 -27.02
CA GLN A 8 49.82 39.90 -26.10
C GLN A 8 49.01 38.67 -26.52
N TYR A 9 49.64 37.77 -27.28
CA TYR A 9 50.34 36.56 -26.83
C TYR A 9 49.36 35.42 -26.51
N GLU A 10 49.51 34.36 -27.30
CA GLU A 10 48.68 33.14 -27.38
C GLU A 10 48.84 32.25 -26.15
N SER A 11 47.81 31.46 -25.83
CA SER A 11 48.00 30.16 -25.20
C SER A 11 46.87 29.22 -25.63
N GLU A 12 47.17 28.38 -26.62
CA GLU A 12 46.42 27.17 -26.92
C GLU A 12 46.51 26.24 -25.71
N THR A 13 45.40 26.07 -24.98
CA THR A 13 45.25 24.93 -24.07
C THR A 13 44.06 24.14 -24.57
N SER A 14 44.40 23.06 -25.27
CA SER A 14 43.51 21.97 -25.61
C SER A 14 42.91 21.39 -24.34
N ASP A 15 41.67 21.74 -24.03
CA ASP A 15 40.83 20.99 -23.12
C ASP A 15 39.57 20.61 -23.89
N GLU A 16 39.47 19.31 -24.17
CA GLU A 16 38.35 18.69 -24.88
C GLU A 16 37.02 19.19 -24.31
N GLU A 17 36.13 19.65 -25.20
CA GLU A 17 34.75 19.95 -24.86
C GLU A 17 34.07 18.68 -24.35
N ILE A 18 34.05 18.50 -23.02
CA ILE A 18 33.08 17.62 -22.38
C ILE A 18 31.73 18.33 -22.57
N ILE A 19 31.06 17.97 -23.66
CA ILE A 19 29.64 18.22 -23.88
C ILE A 19 28.94 17.63 -22.66
N LYS A 20 28.60 18.50 -21.70
CA LYS A 20 27.64 18.16 -20.64
C LYS A 20 26.32 17.92 -21.35
N GLU A 21 26.06 16.67 -21.70
CA GLU A 21 24.73 16.19 -22.01
C GLU A 21 23.83 16.62 -20.85
N ASN A 22 23.03 17.66 -21.09
CA ASN A 22 21.92 18.02 -20.25
C ASN A 22 20.95 16.85 -20.31
N HIS A 23 21.14 15.88 -19.42
CA HIS A 23 20.19 14.82 -19.19
C HIS A 23 18.96 15.52 -18.61
N ASP A 24 18.00 15.85 -19.47
CA ASP A 24 16.68 16.35 -19.09
C ASP A 24 16.06 15.31 -18.14
N ILE A 25 16.23 15.55 -16.84
CA ILE A 25 15.46 14.85 -15.83
C ILE A 25 14.07 15.44 -15.95
N ASN A 26 13.23 14.81 -16.78
CA ASN A 26 11.82 15.12 -16.89
C ASN A 26 11.17 14.84 -15.54
N GLU A 27 11.23 15.81 -14.62
CA GLU A 27 10.45 15.83 -13.40
C GLU A 27 8.99 15.91 -13.83
N GLN A 28 8.37 14.74 -14.03
CA GLN A 28 6.92 14.63 -14.12
C GLN A 28 6.34 15.23 -12.84
N ARG A 29 5.95 16.51 -12.92
CA ARG A 29 5.23 17.21 -11.86
C ARG A 29 4.03 16.35 -11.49
N LYS A 30 4.03 15.83 -10.26
CA LYS A 30 2.89 15.09 -9.70
C LYS A 30 1.66 15.99 -9.87
N LYS A 31 0.68 15.53 -10.66
CA LYS A 31 -0.61 16.23 -10.79
C LYS A 31 -1.13 16.54 -9.39
N SER A 32 -1.44 17.80 -9.11
CA SER A 32 -1.97 18.19 -7.81
C SER A 32 -3.33 17.50 -7.62
N LYS A 33 -3.52 16.90 -6.45
CA LYS A 33 -4.80 16.29 -6.09
C LYS A 33 -5.69 17.36 -5.48
N PHE A 34 -6.93 17.43 -5.95
CA PHE A 34 -7.95 18.23 -5.30
C PHE A 34 -8.48 17.46 -4.08
N TRP A 35 -8.49 18.10 -2.92
CA TRP A 35 -8.89 17.50 -1.64
C TRP A 35 -10.15 18.19 -1.12
N VAL A 36 -11.21 17.42 -0.93
CA VAL A 36 -12.48 17.89 -0.40
C VAL A 36 -12.60 17.46 1.05
N LYS A 37 -12.96 18.39 1.93
CA LYS A 37 -13.26 18.10 3.34
C LYS A 37 -14.58 17.34 3.40
N GLU A 38 -14.53 16.12 3.94
CA GLU A 38 -15.72 15.25 4.04
C GLU A 38 -16.37 15.38 5.41
N SER A 39 -15.57 15.27 6.48
CA SER A 39 -16.08 15.18 7.85
C SER A 39 -15.04 15.60 8.88
N THR A 40 -15.48 15.91 10.09
CA THR A 40 -14.63 16.16 11.25
C THR A 40 -15.15 15.34 12.41
N PHE A 41 -14.26 14.60 13.04
CA PHE A 41 -14.52 13.71 14.15
C PHE A 41 -13.93 14.31 15.42
N ASP A 42 -14.58 14.10 16.55
CA ASP A 42 -14.06 14.58 17.84
C ASP A 42 -13.03 13.63 18.46
N LYS A 43 -13.02 12.36 18.01
CA LYS A 43 -12.09 11.34 18.52
C LYS A 43 -11.39 10.58 17.38
N PRO A 44 -10.09 10.27 17.53
CA PRO A 44 -9.36 9.40 16.60
C PRO A 44 -10.01 8.03 16.37
N SER A 45 -10.60 7.42 17.40
CA SER A 45 -11.19 6.07 17.32
C SER A 45 -12.33 5.99 16.30
N GLU A 46 -13.05 7.08 16.06
CA GLU A 46 -14.15 7.12 15.09
C GLU A 46 -13.64 6.98 13.65
N THR A 47 -12.36 7.31 13.42
CA THR A 47 -11.74 7.19 12.09
C THR A 47 -11.29 5.76 11.76
N GLU A 48 -11.18 4.87 12.75
CA GLU A 48 -10.69 3.50 12.56
C GLU A 48 -11.63 2.69 11.68
N ALA A 49 -12.94 2.76 11.92
CA ALA A 49 -13.97 2.08 11.13
C ALA A 49 -13.95 2.51 9.64
N LEU A 50 -13.58 3.78 9.38
CA LEU A 50 -13.43 4.32 8.03
C LEU A 50 -12.21 3.73 7.32
N ILE A 51 -11.12 3.48 8.04
CA ILE A 51 -9.85 3.00 7.48
C ILE A 51 -9.86 1.48 7.25
N GLU A 52 -10.33 0.72 8.24
CA GLU A 52 -10.03 -0.71 8.42
C GLU A 52 -10.30 -1.58 7.18
N ASN A 53 -11.31 -1.24 6.39
CA ASN A 53 -11.78 -2.09 5.28
C ASN A 53 -11.21 -1.72 3.91
N GLN A 54 -10.94 -0.45 3.62
CA GLN A 54 -10.66 0.02 2.25
C GLN A 54 -9.33 0.74 2.09
N TRP A 55 -8.70 1.12 3.20
CA TRP A 55 -7.57 2.03 3.19
C TRP A 55 -6.33 1.39 3.82
N SER A 56 -5.17 1.77 3.30
CA SER A 56 -3.88 1.40 3.85
C SER A 56 -3.01 2.65 3.97
N LYS A 57 -2.27 2.76 5.08
CA LYS A 57 -1.40 3.90 5.33
C LYS A 57 -0.33 3.99 4.24
N HIS A 58 -0.22 5.18 3.63
CA HIS A 58 0.77 5.48 2.61
C HIS A 58 1.99 6.19 3.23
N TYR A 59 1.80 7.39 3.77
CA TYR A 59 2.84 8.18 4.42
C TYR A 59 2.23 9.17 5.42
N THR A 60 3.09 9.82 6.20
CA THR A 60 2.69 10.80 7.21
C THR A 60 3.55 12.05 7.05
N ASN A 61 2.91 13.20 7.10
CA ASN A 61 3.56 14.51 7.13
C ASN A 61 3.22 15.21 8.44
N TYR A 62 4.20 15.92 9.00
CA TYR A 62 4.00 16.80 10.13
C TYR A 62 3.97 18.24 9.62
N THR A 63 2.98 18.99 10.06
CA THR A 63 2.77 20.39 9.70
C THR A 63 2.46 21.18 10.97
N GLU A 64 2.53 22.50 10.93
CA GLU A 64 2.15 23.37 12.05
C GLU A 64 0.72 23.09 12.52
N ASN A 65 -0.20 22.86 11.57
CA ASN A 65 -1.59 22.49 11.86
C ASN A 65 -1.76 21.08 12.46
N GLY A 66 -0.68 20.33 12.64
CA GLY A 66 -0.67 18.98 13.19
C GLY A 66 -0.22 17.90 12.22
N ARG A 67 -0.66 16.67 12.46
CA ARG A 67 -0.19 15.46 11.76
C ARG A 67 -1.14 15.06 10.66
N LYS A 68 -0.68 15.07 9.41
CA LYS A 68 -1.41 14.57 8.23
C LYS A 68 -1.01 13.13 7.93
N VAL A 69 -1.98 12.21 7.95
CA VAL A 69 -1.78 10.81 7.58
C VAL A 69 -2.50 10.53 6.27
N TYR A 70 -1.73 10.18 5.25
CA TYR A 70 -2.25 9.89 3.92
C TYR A 70 -2.48 8.40 3.77
N TYR A 71 -3.64 8.07 3.23
CA TYR A 71 -4.10 6.72 2.95
C TYR A 71 -4.34 6.53 1.46
N ARG A 72 -4.17 5.29 1.03
CA ARG A 72 -4.45 4.83 -0.33
C ARG A 72 -5.34 3.61 -0.28
N CYS A 73 -6.04 3.34 -1.39
CA CYS A 73 -6.81 2.12 -1.50
C CYS A 73 -5.93 0.88 -1.27
N ASN A 74 -6.43 -0.06 -0.46
CA ASN A 74 -5.75 -1.32 -0.14
C ASN A 74 -5.99 -2.43 -1.17
N LYS A 75 -6.96 -2.26 -2.09
CA LYS A 75 -7.30 -3.24 -3.14
C LYS A 75 -6.28 -3.28 -4.28
N VAL A 76 -5.49 -2.23 -4.45
CA VAL A 76 -4.38 -2.18 -5.42
C VAL A 76 -3.03 -2.50 -4.78
N LYS A 77 -2.15 -3.17 -5.52
CA LYS A 77 -0.77 -3.46 -5.09
C LYS A 77 0.02 -2.16 -4.93
N ARG A 78 1.07 -2.16 -4.07
CA ARG A 78 1.91 -0.95 -3.89
C ARG A 78 2.73 -0.57 -5.12
N ARG A 79 3.05 -1.53 -5.98
CA ARG A 79 3.79 -1.31 -7.22
C ARG A 79 2.84 -1.60 -8.38
N GLY A 80 2.74 -0.67 -9.32
CA GLY A 80 1.82 -0.72 -10.47
C GLY A 80 0.81 0.43 -10.48
N PRO A 81 -0.16 0.41 -11.41
CA PRO A 81 -1.24 1.39 -11.48
C PRO A 81 -1.93 1.52 -10.12
N GLN A 82 -2.02 2.74 -9.61
CA GLN A 82 -2.66 3.03 -8.33
C GLN A 82 -4.09 3.47 -8.56
N CYS A 83 -4.96 3.12 -7.61
CA CYS A 83 -6.30 3.69 -7.51
C CYS A 83 -6.21 5.22 -7.37
N SER A 84 -7.04 5.94 -8.10
CA SER A 84 -7.10 7.41 -8.07
C SER A 84 -7.62 7.93 -6.73
N ALA A 85 -8.59 7.23 -6.12
CA ALA A 85 -9.11 7.56 -4.79
C ALA A 85 -8.01 7.61 -3.71
N SER A 86 -7.98 8.70 -2.94
CA SER A 86 -7.06 8.93 -1.82
C SER A 86 -7.78 9.59 -0.65
N MET A 87 -7.31 9.28 0.57
CA MET A 87 -7.85 9.85 1.80
C MET A 87 -6.71 10.43 2.64
N CYS A 88 -6.99 11.51 3.35
CA CYS A 88 -6.06 12.16 4.26
C CYS A 88 -6.78 12.46 5.58
N LEU A 89 -6.18 12.06 6.69
CA LEU A 89 -6.63 12.44 8.03
C LEU A 89 -5.67 13.48 8.60
N LEU A 90 -6.20 14.64 8.97
CA LEU A 90 -5.50 15.66 9.72
C LEU A 90 -5.85 15.53 11.19
N TYR A 91 -4.88 15.13 12.00
CA TYR A 91 -4.93 15.22 13.46
C TYR A 91 -4.47 16.62 13.84
N HIS A 92 -5.36 17.44 14.39
CA HIS A 92 -5.07 18.84 14.71
C HIS A 92 -4.06 18.93 15.86
N ALA A 93 -3.17 19.92 15.83
CA ALA A 93 -2.21 20.14 16.92
C ALA A 93 -2.89 20.68 18.19
N ASP A 94 -3.90 21.52 18.00
CA ASP A 94 -4.55 22.27 19.09
C ASP A 94 -5.78 21.57 19.67
N SER A 95 -6.18 20.41 19.13
CA SER A 95 -7.36 19.68 19.58
C SER A 95 -7.29 18.19 19.23
N ASP A 96 -8.05 17.37 19.96
CA ASP A 96 -8.19 15.93 19.67
C ASP A 96 -9.03 15.62 18.42
N LYS A 97 -9.48 16.67 17.72
CA LYS A 97 -10.29 16.55 16.51
C LYS A 97 -9.48 15.96 15.36
N VAL A 98 -10.16 15.22 14.50
CA VAL A 98 -9.59 14.67 13.28
C VAL A 98 -10.44 15.08 12.09
N THR A 99 -9.86 15.77 11.12
CA THR A 99 -10.56 16.13 9.88
C THR A 99 -10.19 15.16 8.76
N CYS A 100 -11.22 14.62 8.10
CA CYS A 100 -11.08 13.75 6.94
C CYS A 100 -11.19 14.56 5.64
N TYR A 101 -10.24 14.32 4.76
CA TYR A 101 -10.25 14.81 3.38
C TYR A 101 -10.19 13.63 2.42
N LYS A 102 -11.00 13.68 1.36
CA LYS A 102 -10.97 12.71 0.27
C LYS A 102 -10.75 13.42 -1.06
N THR A 103 -10.21 12.70 -2.02
CA THR A 103 -10.22 13.13 -3.43
C THR A 103 -11.59 12.89 -4.03
N GLU A 104 -11.99 13.70 -5.00
CA GLU A 104 -13.24 13.50 -5.76
C GLU A 104 -13.24 12.24 -6.62
N ALA A 105 -12.06 11.70 -6.93
CA ALA A 105 -11.93 10.49 -7.72
C ALA A 105 -12.55 9.28 -7.00
N GLU A 106 -13.46 8.61 -7.69
CA GLU A 106 -13.99 7.31 -7.26
C GLU A 106 -12.92 6.22 -7.34
N HIS A 107 -13.24 5.08 -6.73
CA HIS A 107 -12.40 3.88 -6.79
C HIS A 107 -12.42 3.29 -8.20
N ASP A 108 -11.31 3.45 -8.93
CA ASP A 108 -11.13 3.08 -10.34
C ASP A 108 -10.30 1.79 -10.53
N HIS A 109 -10.26 0.92 -9.52
CA HIS A 109 -9.54 -0.35 -9.58
C HIS A 109 -10.49 -1.51 -9.86
N TYR A 110 -10.00 -2.47 -10.64
CA TYR A 110 -10.66 -3.77 -10.77
C TYR A 110 -10.44 -4.56 -9.47
N ASP A 111 -11.52 -5.16 -8.95
CA ASP A 111 -11.46 -6.00 -7.76
C ASP A 111 -10.55 -7.20 -8.06
N HIS A 112 -9.27 -7.07 -7.70
CA HIS A 112 -8.35 -8.19 -7.77
C HIS A 112 -8.86 -9.22 -6.76
N LYS A 113 -9.38 -10.35 -7.26
CA LYS A 113 -9.81 -11.52 -6.46
C LYS A 113 -8.85 -11.66 -5.27
N GLY A 114 -9.38 -11.40 -4.06
CA GLY A 114 -8.58 -11.25 -2.85
C GLY A 114 -7.54 -12.36 -2.72
N ARG A 115 -6.34 -12.01 -2.27
CA ARG A 115 -5.30 -13.00 -2.00
C ARG A 115 -5.71 -13.84 -0.79
N GLY A 116 -5.64 -15.16 -0.93
CA GLY A 116 -5.84 -16.10 0.18
C GLY A 116 -7.17 -16.84 0.12
N ILE A 117 -7.50 -17.51 1.23
CA ILE A 117 -8.75 -18.24 1.40
C ILE A 117 -9.80 -17.28 1.94
N ASP A 118 -10.98 -17.31 1.33
CA ASP A 118 -12.13 -16.53 1.77
C ASP A 118 -12.50 -16.83 3.24
N GLY A 119 -13.01 -15.82 3.96
CA GLY A 119 -13.33 -15.93 5.37
C GLY A 119 -14.39 -17.01 5.68
N ASN A 120 -15.40 -17.16 4.81
CA ASN A 120 -16.41 -18.20 4.98
C ASN A 120 -15.82 -19.59 4.72
N VAL A 121 -14.96 -19.70 3.71
CA VAL A 121 -14.26 -20.97 3.41
C VAL A 121 -13.33 -21.38 4.54
N LYS A 122 -12.67 -20.43 5.22
CA LYS A 122 -11.86 -20.71 6.42
C LYS A 122 -12.66 -21.33 7.55
N LYS A 123 -13.85 -20.79 7.88
CA LYS A 123 -14.73 -21.34 8.92
C LYS A 123 -15.09 -22.80 8.62
N ILE A 124 -15.44 -23.08 7.37
CA ILE A 124 -15.80 -24.44 6.93
C ILE A 124 -14.60 -25.39 6.99
N ILE A 125 -13.40 -24.91 6.65
CA ILE A 125 -12.17 -25.71 6.80
C ILE A 125 -11.92 -26.05 8.28
N GLU A 126 -12.17 -25.11 9.20
CA GLU A 126 -12.03 -25.34 10.64
C GLU A 126 -13.04 -26.34 11.18
N GLU A 127 -14.31 -26.24 10.76
CA GLU A 127 -15.35 -27.23 11.05
C GLU A 127 -14.92 -28.63 10.58
N LEU A 128 -14.58 -28.77 9.29
CA LEU A 128 -14.11 -30.04 8.73
C LEU A 128 -12.90 -30.61 9.47
N TYR A 129 -11.97 -29.74 9.87
CA TYR A 129 -10.79 -30.15 10.62
C TYR A 129 -11.15 -30.66 12.02
N ASN A 130 -12.08 -29.99 12.71
CA ASN A 130 -12.56 -30.39 14.03
C ASN A 130 -13.39 -31.68 13.96
N ASP A 131 -14.10 -31.92 12.86
CA ASP A 131 -14.83 -33.15 12.58
C ASP A 131 -13.92 -34.34 12.20
N GLY A 132 -12.60 -34.15 12.22
CA GLY A 132 -11.60 -35.21 11.98
C GLY A 132 -11.08 -35.30 10.54
N VAL A 133 -11.52 -34.43 9.63
CA VAL A 133 -10.98 -34.36 8.26
C VAL A 133 -9.70 -33.51 8.24
N ILE A 134 -8.58 -34.14 8.61
CA ILE A 134 -7.31 -33.43 8.85
C ILE A 134 -6.48 -33.24 7.58
N LYS A 135 -6.60 -34.14 6.59
CA LYS A 135 -5.72 -34.12 5.40
C LYS A 135 -6.18 -33.08 4.40
N PRO A 136 -5.29 -32.22 3.85
CA PRO A 136 -5.66 -31.17 2.90
C PRO A 136 -6.43 -31.68 1.68
N LYS A 137 -6.03 -32.82 1.10
CA LYS A 137 -6.73 -33.41 -0.05
C LYS A 137 -8.17 -33.83 0.28
N GLN A 138 -8.44 -34.29 1.50
CA GLN A 138 -9.78 -34.68 1.93
C GLN A 138 -10.65 -33.45 2.18
N ILE A 139 -10.09 -32.39 2.78
CA ILE A 139 -10.78 -31.11 2.93
C ILE A 139 -11.14 -30.52 1.57
N ILE A 140 -10.23 -30.55 0.58
CA ILE A 140 -10.53 -30.09 -0.78
C ILE A 140 -11.71 -30.87 -1.37
N ARG A 141 -11.69 -32.21 -1.30
CA ARG A 141 -12.79 -33.05 -1.77
C ARG A 141 -14.12 -32.74 -1.06
N ALA A 142 -14.09 -32.48 0.25
CA ALA A 142 -15.27 -32.09 1.01
C ALA A 142 -15.82 -30.72 0.58
N LEU A 143 -14.93 -29.76 0.29
CA LEU A 143 -15.33 -28.44 -0.23
C LEU A 143 -15.92 -28.55 -1.65
N GLU A 144 -15.33 -29.39 -2.51
CA GLU A 144 -15.85 -29.68 -3.85
C GLU A 144 -17.23 -30.32 -3.80
N ALA A 145 -17.44 -31.30 -2.91
CA ALA A 145 -18.73 -31.94 -2.70
C ALA A 145 -19.82 -30.95 -2.24
N ARG A 146 -19.43 -29.92 -1.47
CA ARG A 146 -20.32 -28.83 -1.03
C ARG A 146 -20.49 -27.73 -2.09
N LYS A 147 -19.90 -27.86 -3.28
CA LYS A 147 -19.89 -26.86 -4.37
C LYS A 147 -19.35 -25.49 -3.95
N ILE A 148 -18.40 -25.49 -3.00
CA ILE A 148 -17.78 -24.27 -2.49
C ILE A 148 -16.50 -24.02 -3.29
N LYS A 149 -16.19 -22.74 -3.55
CA LYS A 149 -14.94 -22.35 -4.20
C LYS A 149 -13.74 -22.88 -3.40
N THR A 150 -12.99 -23.78 -4.01
CA THR A 150 -11.87 -24.43 -3.35
C THR A 150 -10.62 -23.54 -3.35
N PRO A 151 -9.91 -23.46 -2.21
CA PRO A 151 -8.59 -22.87 -2.20
C PRO A 151 -7.61 -23.79 -2.92
N THR A 152 -6.51 -23.22 -3.42
CA THR A 152 -5.40 -24.05 -3.93
C THR A 152 -4.82 -24.90 -2.80
N TYR A 153 -4.24 -26.06 -3.17
CA TYR A 153 -3.61 -26.95 -2.20
C TYR A 153 -2.59 -26.23 -1.31
N THR A 154 -1.75 -25.37 -1.89
CA THR A 154 -0.74 -24.58 -1.17
C THR A 154 -1.37 -23.62 -0.16
N GLN A 155 -2.44 -22.91 -0.54
CA GLN A 155 -3.15 -22.01 0.37
C GLN A 155 -3.72 -22.78 1.56
N LEU A 156 -4.37 -23.92 1.30
CA LEU A 156 -4.94 -24.75 2.35
C LEU A 156 -3.87 -25.32 3.27
N ASN A 157 -2.77 -25.83 2.71
CA ASN A 157 -1.68 -26.39 3.51
C ASN A 157 -1.05 -25.33 4.42
N ASN A 158 -0.76 -24.14 3.88
CA ASN A 158 -0.25 -23.02 4.67
C ASN A 158 -1.24 -22.62 5.77
N TYR A 159 -2.53 -22.53 5.43
CA TYR A 159 -3.58 -22.22 6.41
C TYR A 159 -3.61 -23.23 7.56
N LEU A 160 -3.58 -24.53 7.25
CA LEU A 160 -3.60 -25.59 8.26
C LEU A 160 -2.35 -25.59 9.15
N ILE A 161 -1.17 -25.27 8.61
CA ILE A 161 0.06 -25.11 9.40
C ILE A 161 -0.14 -23.98 10.44
N HIS A 162 -0.63 -22.82 10.02
CA HIS A 162 -0.92 -21.71 10.93
C HIS A 162 -2.01 -22.06 11.95
N TYR A 163 -3.07 -22.73 11.51
CA TYR A 163 -4.17 -23.17 12.38
C TYR A 163 -3.69 -24.14 13.46
N LYS A 164 -2.89 -25.15 13.09
CA LYS A 164 -2.30 -26.10 14.05
C LYS A 164 -1.37 -25.41 15.04
N LYS A 165 -0.52 -24.50 14.56
CA LYS A 165 0.37 -23.70 15.43
C LYS A 165 -0.43 -22.86 16.43
N LYS A 166 -1.56 -22.29 15.99
CA LYS A 166 -2.46 -21.52 16.87
C LYS A 166 -3.18 -22.42 17.88
N LYS A 167 -3.63 -23.60 17.47
CA LYS A 167 -4.43 -24.53 18.29
C LYS A 167 -3.58 -25.31 19.30
N TYR A 168 -2.38 -25.75 18.93
CA TYR A 168 -1.54 -26.66 19.73
C TYR A 168 -0.19 -26.06 20.14
N GLY A 169 0.12 -24.82 19.72
CA GLY A 169 1.40 -24.19 19.99
C GLY A 169 2.52 -24.55 19.00
N SER A 170 3.73 -24.09 19.30
CA SER A 170 4.91 -24.36 18.47
C SER A 170 5.38 -25.80 18.66
N TYR A 171 5.67 -26.49 17.56
CA TYR A 171 6.25 -27.85 17.55
C TYR A 171 7.78 -27.85 17.64
N LYS A 172 8.44 -26.68 17.76
CA LYS A 172 9.88 -26.62 17.98
C LYS A 172 10.18 -27.02 19.41
N ILE A 173 10.64 -28.26 19.58
CA ILE A 173 11.34 -28.69 20.79
C ILE A 173 12.75 -28.11 20.68
N SER A 174 13.10 -27.18 21.56
CA SER A 174 14.49 -26.78 21.76
C SER A 174 15.17 -27.91 22.54
N LEU A 175 16.03 -28.66 21.85
CA LEU A 175 17.00 -29.58 22.47
C LEU A 175 18.21 -28.79 22.96
#